data_AF-A0A8S4QXP8-F1
#
_entry.id   AF-A0A8S4QXP8-F1
#
_cell.length_a   1.000
_cell.length_b   1.000
_cell.length_c   1.000
_cell.angle_alpha   90.00
_cell.angle_beta   90.00
_cell.angle_gamma   90.00
#
_symmetry.space_group_name_H-M   'P 1'
#
loop_
_entity.id
_entity.type
_entity.pdbx_description
1 polymer ?
#
loop_
_entity_poly.entity_id
_entity_poly.type
_entity_poly.pdbx_seq_one_letter_code
_entity_poly.pdbx_strand_id
1 'polypeptide(L)'
;RKGSNNGRSWFEYWGKGGWGCACGEAARRVATVCCATLALLAARLHVMGAQLPVFTRFDNPAGAAAPPARHLTFAYLPALNAWLLTLPEALCCDWTMGTVALLRSWRDPRNLATIALATVLIAAAVHALRTRSSALSMLNAFGLAGL
;
A
#
# COMPACT_ATOMS: atom_id res chain seq x y z
N ARG A 1 -4.03 -5.57 -61.38
CA ARG A 1 -5.22 -5.11 -60.62
C ARG A 1 -5.39 -6.04 -59.41
N LYS A 2 -5.21 -5.49 -58.21
CA LYS A 2 -5.57 -5.97 -56.85
C LYS A 2 -5.26 -7.43 -56.46
N GLY A 3 -4.13 -7.62 -55.79
CA GLY A 3 -4.00 -8.60 -54.70
C GLY A 3 -4.54 -8.01 -53.40
N SER A 4 -5.44 -8.71 -52.72
CA SER A 4 -6.01 -8.30 -51.42
C SER A 4 -5.62 -9.34 -50.38
N ASN A 5 -4.49 -9.10 -49.71
CA ASN A 5 -4.00 -9.90 -48.60
C ASN A 5 -4.75 -9.49 -47.32
N ASN A 6 -5.70 -10.32 -46.87
CA ASN A 6 -6.48 -10.09 -45.65
C ASN A 6 -5.75 -10.72 -44.44
N GLY A 7 -4.69 -10.08 -43.98
CA GLY A 7 -3.78 -10.63 -42.96
C GLY A 7 -3.38 -9.63 -41.87
N ARG A 8 -4.23 -8.64 -41.55
CA ARG A 8 -4.06 -7.73 -40.41
C ARG A 8 -5.32 -7.81 -39.57
N SER A 9 -5.33 -7.99 -38.26
CA SER A 9 -4.29 -8.25 -37.28
C SER A 9 -5.10 -8.63 -36.03
N TRP A 10 -5.16 -9.90 -35.67
CA TRP A 10 -5.82 -10.33 -34.42
C TRP A 10 -5.16 -9.71 -33.17
N PHE A 11 -3.90 -9.28 -33.31
CA PHE A 11 -3.16 -8.51 -32.32
C PHE A 11 -3.62 -7.04 -32.20
N GLU A 12 -4.26 -6.44 -33.22
CA GLU A 12 -4.76 -5.06 -33.15
C GLU A 12 -6.03 -4.91 -32.31
N TYR A 13 -6.79 -5.99 -32.09
CA TYR A 13 -8.01 -5.94 -31.26
C TYR A 13 -7.73 -5.94 -29.76
N TRP A 14 -6.59 -6.46 -29.31
CA TRP A 14 -6.22 -6.47 -27.90
C TRP A 14 -5.63 -5.14 -27.39
N GLY A 15 -5.33 -4.19 -28.28
CA GLY A 15 -4.68 -2.91 -27.93
C GLY A 15 -5.53 -1.66 -28.06
N LYS A 16 -6.73 -1.71 -28.65
CA LYS A 16 -7.52 -0.52 -29.05
C LYS A 16 -8.79 -0.30 -28.22
N GLY A 17 -8.69 -0.47 -26.90
CA GLY A 17 -9.75 -0.13 -25.93
C GLY A 17 -9.33 0.95 -24.94
N GLY A 18 -8.57 1.95 -25.40
CA GLY A 18 -7.99 2.99 -24.55
C GLY A 18 -8.88 4.22 -24.33
N TRP A 19 -10.06 4.09 -23.71
CA TRP A 19 -10.90 5.23 -23.28
C TRP A 19 -11.76 4.91 -22.04
N GLY A 20 -11.20 4.19 -21.06
CA GLY A 20 -11.79 4.06 -19.72
C GLY A 20 -10.96 4.88 -18.74
N CYS A 21 -11.52 5.97 -18.21
CA CYS A 21 -10.91 6.93 -17.29
C CYS A 21 -9.70 6.37 -16.51
N ALA A 22 -8.56 7.08 -16.47
CA ALA A 22 -7.41 6.71 -15.63
C ALA A 22 -7.75 6.44 -14.15
N CYS A 23 -8.89 6.96 -13.68
CA CYS A 23 -9.51 6.62 -12.40
C CYS A 23 -9.89 5.13 -12.28
N GLY A 24 -10.42 4.53 -13.36
CA GLY A 24 -10.84 3.13 -13.45
C GLY A 24 -9.69 2.12 -13.41
N GLU A 25 -8.57 2.36 -14.09
CA GLU A 25 -7.40 1.47 -14.03
C GLU A 25 -6.76 1.47 -12.64
N ALA A 26 -6.66 2.63 -12.00
CA ALA A 26 -6.17 2.71 -10.64
C ALA A 26 -7.14 2.12 -9.61
N ALA A 27 -8.44 2.37 -9.75
CA ALA A 27 -9.46 1.71 -8.94
C ALA A 27 -9.42 0.19 -9.11
N ARG A 28 -9.18 -0.30 -10.34
CA ARG A 28 -8.99 -1.72 -10.64
C ARG A 28 -7.76 -2.28 -9.94
N ARG A 29 -6.61 -1.60 -9.98
CA ARG A 29 -5.39 -2.02 -9.25
C ARG A 29 -5.60 -2.07 -7.74
N VAL A 30 -6.22 -1.04 -7.17
CA VAL A 30 -6.56 -1.00 -5.74
C VAL A 30 -7.51 -2.15 -5.39
N ALA A 31 -8.56 -2.35 -6.20
CA ALA A 31 -9.49 -3.46 -6.02
C ALA A 31 -8.78 -4.82 -6.11
N THR A 32 -7.87 -5.03 -7.08
CA THR A 32 -7.09 -6.26 -7.17
C THR A 32 -6.26 -6.51 -5.91
N VAL A 33 -5.55 -5.50 -5.40
CA VAL A 33 -4.77 -5.63 -4.16
C VAL A 33 -5.67 -5.93 -2.95
N CYS A 34 -6.79 -5.22 -2.82
CA CYS A 34 -7.76 -5.47 -1.74
C CYS A 34 -8.33 -6.90 -1.82
N CYS A 35 -8.82 -7.32 -2.99
CA CYS A 35 -9.36 -8.66 -3.20
C CYS A 35 -8.30 -9.74 -2.93
N ALA A 36 -7.07 -9.57 -3.45
CA ALA A 36 -5.98 -10.51 -3.20
C ALA A 36 -5.65 -10.58 -1.70
N THR A 37 -5.61 -9.45 -1.00
CA THR A 37 -5.34 -9.40 0.44
C THR A 37 -6.41 -10.14 1.24
N LEU A 38 -7.69 -9.90 0.93
CA LEU A 38 -8.81 -10.58 1.56
C LEU A 38 -8.81 -12.09 1.26
N ALA A 39 -8.52 -12.48 0.02
CA ALA A 39 -8.40 -13.88 -0.37
C ALA A 39 -7.26 -14.58 0.36
N LEU A 40 -6.08 -13.96 0.45
CA LEU A 40 -4.94 -14.49 1.19
C LEU A 40 -5.23 -14.59 2.70
N LEU A 41 -5.93 -13.60 3.27
CA LEU A 41 -6.35 -13.63 4.66
C LEU A 41 -7.35 -14.76 4.93
N ALA A 42 -8.35 -14.93 4.06
CA ALA A 42 -9.32 -16.02 4.15
C ALA A 42 -8.65 -17.39 4.02
N ALA A 43 -7.75 -17.55 3.04
CA ALA A 43 -6.95 -18.77 2.88
C ALA A 43 -6.12 -19.07 4.12
N ARG A 44 -5.46 -18.06 4.70
CA ARG A 44 -4.71 -18.20 5.94
C ARG A 44 -5.59 -18.67 7.09
N LEU A 45 -6.75 -18.04 7.30
CA LEU A 45 -7.68 -18.43 8.36
C LEU A 45 -8.24 -19.84 8.16
N HIS A 46 -8.50 -20.23 6.91
CA HIS A 46 -8.98 -21.56 6.56
C HIS A 46 -7.93 -22.63 6.87
N VAL A 47 -6.66 -22.41 6.49
CA VAL A 47 -5.55 -23.30 6.80
C VAL A 47 -5.30 -23.41 8.31
N MET A 48 -5.49 -22.34 9.07
CA MET A 48 -5.34 -22.34 10.54
C MET A 48 -6.56 -22.93 11.29
N GLY A 49 -7.53 -23.51 10.59
CA GLY A 49 -8.71 -24.13 11.22
C GLY A 49 -9.60 -23.13 11.96
N ALA A 50 -9.63 -21.87 11.51
CA ALA A 50 -10.34 -20.76 12.13
C ALA A 50 -10.02 -20.50 13.61
N GLN A 51 -8.92 -21.06 14.14
CA GLN A 51 -8.42 -20.74 15.47
C GLN A 51 -7.48 -19.53 15.38
N LEU A 52 -7.82 -18.46 16.11
CA LEU A 52 -6.97 -17.28 16.15
C LEU A 52 -5.72 -17.59 17.02
N PRO A 53 -4.49 -17.38 16.52
CA PRO A 53 -3.31 -17.58 17.34
C PRO A 53 -3.35 -16.67 18.56
N VAL A 54 -3.13 -17.25 19.74
CA VAL A 54 -3.05 -16.51 21.01
C VAL A 54 -1.61 -16.04 21.18
N PHE A 55 -1.39 -14.74 21.07
CA PHE A 55 -0.09 -14.14 21.30
C PHE A 55 0.13 -13.91 22.79
N THR A 56 1.29 -14.33 23.30
CA THR A 56 1.69 -14.00 24.66
C THR A 56 2.23 -12.57 24.72
N ARG A 57 2.40 -12.03 25.93
CA ARG A 57 3.05 -10.72 26.13
C ARG A 57 4.52 -10.71 25.68
N PHE A 58 5.15 -11.88 25.65
CA PHE A 58 6.52 -12.04 25.18
C PHE A 58 6.60 -12.03 23.65
N ASP A 59 5.62 -12.61 22.96
CA ASP A 59 5.60 -12.64 21.49
C ASP A 59 5.26 -11.27 20.88
N ASN A 60 4.33 -10.54 21.48
CA ASN A 60 3.92 -9.22 21.01
C ASN A 60 3.75 -8.23 22.17
N PRO A 61 4.85 -7.67 22.69
CA PRO A 61 4.80 -6.72 23.80
C PRO A 61 3.99 -5.46 23.46
N ALA A 62 3.98 -5.02 22.20
CA ALA A 62 3.18 -3.88 21.72
C ALA A 62 1.67 -4.18 21.76
N GLY A 63 1.26 -5.37 21.31
CA GLY A 63 -0.13 -5.81 21.35
C GLY A 63 -0.67 -5.97 22.78
N ALA A 64 0.18 -6.42 23.70
CA ALA A 64 -0.17 -6.59 25.11
C ALA A 64 -0.17 -5.28 25.93
N ALA A 65 0.31 -4.17 25.38
CA ALA A 65 0.37 -2.88 26.07
C ALA A 65 -1.00 -2.18 26.12
N ALA A 66 -1.19 -1.37 27.17
CA ALA A 66 -2.35 -0.49 27.26
C ALA A 66 -2.20 0.75 26.33
N PRO A 67 -3.31 1.34 25.85
CA PRO A 67 -3.29 2.67 25.27
C PRO A 67 -2.73 3.68 26.28
N PRO A 68 -1.96 4.71 25.84
CA PRO A 68 -1.65 5.07 24.46
C PRO A 68 -0.46 4.32 23.85
N ALA A 69 0.34 3.61 24.67
CA ALA A 69 1.61 3.05 24.24
C ALA A 69 1.48 2.04 23.08
N ARG A 70 0.40 1.26 23.08
CA ARG A 70 0.04 0.35 21.99
C ARG A 70 -0.06 1.07 20.64
N HIS A 71 -0.83 2.16 20.58
CA HIS A 71 -1.06 2.88 19.33
C HIS A 71 0.19 3.61 18.85
N LEU A 72 0.93 4.25 19.77
CA LEU A 72 2.19 4.92 19.45
C LEU A 72 3.22 3.94 18.89
N THR A 73 3.35 2.77 19.52
CA THR A 73 4.30 1.75 19.07
C THR A 73 3.88 1.19 17.70
N PHE A 74 2.60 0.87 17.49
CA PHE A 74 2.12 0.42 16.17
C PHE A 74 2.31 1.46 15.07
N ALA A 75 2.15 2.75 15.37
CA ALA A 75 2.40 3.81 14.40
C ALA A 75 3.90 3.98 14.07
N TYR A 76 4.78 3.69 15.05
CA TYR A 76 6.24 3.74 14.87
C TYR A 76 6.80 2.54 14.10
N LEU A 77 6.20 1.35 14.21
CA LEU A 77 6.70 0.14 13.53
C LEU A 77 6.91 0.30 12.02
N PRO A 78 6.02 0.94 11.23
CA PRO A 78 6.29 1.23 9.82
C PRO A 78 7.56 2.06 9.60
N ALA A 79 7.83 3.06 10.44
CA ALA A 79 9.04 3.88 10.36
C ALA A 79 10.29 3.06 10.67
N LEU A 80 10.23 2.19 11.68
CA LEU A 80 11.30 1.24 11.99
C LEU A 80 11.55 0.27 10.82
N ASN A 81 10.50 -0.27 10.20
CA ASN A 81 10.63 -1.17 9.05
C ASN A 81 11.20 -0.44 7.82
N ALA A 82 10.79 0.80 7.57
CA ALA A 82 11.38 1.61 6.50
C ALA A 82 12.87 1.85 6.71
N TRP A 83 13.30 2.07 7.96
CA TRP A 83 14.71 2.18 8.32
C TRP A 83 15.48 0.88 8.09
N LEU A 84 14.91 -0.28 8.45
CA LEU A 84 15.51 -1.58 8.22
C LEU A 84 15.72 -1.88 6.72
N LEU A 85 14.84 -1.38 5.85
CA LEU A 85 15.01 -1.50 4.39
C LEU A 85 16.21 -0.68 3.87
N THR A 86 16.55 0.43 4.53
CA THR A 86 17.70 1.26 4.15
C THR A 86 19.01 0.79 4.79
N LEU A 87 18.96 0.26 6.00
CA LEU A 87 20.11 -0.20 6.76
C LEU A 87 19.73 -1.47 7.56
N PRO A 88 20.11 -2.67 7.10
CA PRO A 88 19.74 -3.92 7.76
C PRO A 88 20.71 -4.22 8.91
N GLU A 89 20.54 -3.57 10.06
CA GLU A 89 21.41 -3.78 11.24
C GLU A 89 20.84 -4.82 12.23
N ALA A 90 19.51 -4.90 12.36
CA ALA A 90 18.85 -5.72 13.39
C ALA A 90 17.70 -6.59 12.85
N LEU A 91 17.87 -7.16 11.65
CA LEU A 91 16.82 -7.94 10.98
C LEU A 91 16.48 -9.27 11.70
N CYS A 92 17.43 -9.79 12.48
CA CYS A 92 17.33 -11.08 13.17
C CYS A 92 16.48 -10.99 14.45
N CYS A 93 16.36 -9.79 15.02
CA CYS A 93 15.58 -9.53 16.21
C CYS A 93 14.17 -9.18 15.77
N ASP A 94 13.29 -10.19 15.72
CA ASP A 94 11.88 -9.91 15.59
C ASP A 94 11.36 -9.20 16.84
N TRP A 95 10.15 -8.68 16.73
CA TRP A 95 9.49 -7.74 17.63
C TRP A 95 9.06 -8.39 18.96
N THR A 96 9.52 -9.63 19.17
CA THR A 96 9.37 -10.42 20.37
C THR A 96 10.36 -9.97 21.45
N MET A 97 10.20 -10.49 22.66
CA MET A 97 11.16 -10.33 23.77
C MET A 97 11.47 -8.87 24.16
N GLY A 98 10.68 -7.90 23.68
CA GLY A 98 10.90 -6.49 23.97
C GLY A 98 12.11 -5.87 23.25
N THR A 99 12.58 -6.47 22.15
CA THR A 99 13.65 -5.91 21.30
C THR A 99 13.33 -4.49 20.82
N VAL A 100 12.05 -4.24 20.50
CA VAL A 100 11.52 -2.90 20.24
C VAL A 100 10.90 -2.34 21.52
N ALA A 101 11.58 -1.36 22.13
CA ALA A 101 11.09 -0.71 23.34
C ALA A 101 9.78 0.06 23.07
N LEU A 102 8.77 -0.15 23.94
CA LEU A 102 7.47 0.51 23.87
C LEU A 102 7.59 2.04 23.92
N LEU A 103 6.82 2.75 23.08
CA LEU A 103 6.68 4.19 23.16
C LEU A 103 5.62 4.54 24.20
N ARG A 104 6.03 5.06 25.36
CA ARG A 104 5.11 5.35 26.48
C ARG A 104 4.54 6.76 26.48
N SER A 105 5.12 7.67 25.70
CA SER A 105 4.77 9.10 25.70
C SER A 105 4.79 9.66 24.28
N TRP A 106 3.96 10.67 24.05
CA TRP A 106 3.93 11.48 22.82
C TRP A 106 5.22 12.27 22.60
N ARG A 107 5.95 12.58 23.68
CA ARG A 107 7.21 13.32 23.64
C ARG A 107 8.43 12.47 23.31
N ASP A 108 8.25 11.19 23.05
CA ASP A 108 9.34 10.32 22.65
C ASP A 108 9.90 10.78 21.29
N PRO A 109 11.23 11.01 21.16
CA PRO A 109 11.83 11.47 19.91
C PRO A 109 11.59 10.51 18.74
N ARG A 110 11.32 9.23 19.01
CA ARG A 110 10.99 8.22 17.99
C ARG A 110 9.70 8.55 17.24
N ASN A 111 8.78 9.33 17.84
CA ASN A 111 7.59 9.81 17.14
C ASN A 111 7.94 10.75 15.97
N LEU A 112 9.12 11.38 15.96
CA LEU A 112 9.58 12.18 14.82
C LEU A 112 9.77 11.32 13.58
N ALA A 113 10.29 10.09 13.73
CA ALA A 113 10.43 9.16 12.60
C ALA A 113 9.06 8.75 12.04
N THR A 114 8.07 8.52 12.91
CA THR A 114 6.68 8.27 12.52
C THR A 114 6.09 9.44 11.73
N ILE A 115 6.28 10.67 12.23
CA ILE A 115 5.81 11.89 11.55
C ILE A 115 6.51 12.04 10.21
N ALA A 116 7.83 11.88 10.15
CA ALA A 116 8.61 11.96 8.92
C ALA A 116 8.09 10.98 7.86
N LEU A 117 7.94 9.69 8.21
CA LEU A 117 7.40 8.69 7.30
C LEU A 117 5.98 9.07 6.85
N ALA A 118 5.10 9.46 7.77
CA ALA A 118 3.74 9.88 7.43
C ALA A 118 3.74 11.07 6.45
N THR A 119 4.58 12.09 6.67
CA THR A 119 4.69 13.23 5.75
C THR A 119 5.16 12.81 4.36
N VAL A 120 6.15 11.91 4.25
CA VAL A 120 6.64 11.39 2.97
C VAL A 120 5.54 10.61 2.25
N LEU A 121 4.80 9.74 2.95
CA LEU A 121 3.72 8.95 2.36
C LEU A 121 2.55 9.84 1.91
N ILE A 122 2.18 10.84 2.71
CA ILE A 122 1.15 11.81 2.35
C ILE A 122 1.59 12.64 1.14
N ALA A 123 2.84 13.12 1.13
CA ALA A 123 3.38 13.87 -0.01
C ALA A 123 3.41 13.01 -1.29
N ALA A 124 3.82 11.75 -1.19
CA ALA A 124 3.80 10.80 -2.30
C ALA A 124 2.37 10.53 -2.80
N ALA A 125 1.41 10.35 -1.88
CA ALA A 125 0.01 10.18 -2.23
C ALA A 125 -0.57 11.42 -2.92
N VAL A 126 -0.31 12.62 -2.38
CA VAL A 126 -0.73 13.89 -2.98
C VAL A 126 -0.08 14.08 -4.36
N HIS A 127 1.20 13.75 -4.51
CA HIS A 127 1.89 13.81 -5.80
C HIS A 127 1.26 12.84 -6.81
N ALA A 128 0.97 11.61 -6.41
CA ALA A 128 0.30 10.61 -7.25
C ALA A 128 -1.13 11.01 -7.65
N LEU A 129 -1.85 11.70 -6.75
CA LEU A 129 -3.20 12.19 -7.03
C LEU A 129 -3.20 13.45 -7.90
N ARG A 130 -2.27 14.38 -7.69
CA ARG A 130 -2.14 15.61 -8.50
C ARG A 130 -1.71 15.32 -9.93
N THR A 131 -0.71 14.45 -10.12
CA THR A 131 -0.28 14.01 -11.47
C THR A 131 -1.43 13.36 -12.25
N ARG A 132 -2.28 12.58 -11.57
CA ARG A 132 -3.51 12.02 -12.17
C ARG A 132 -4.56 13.07 -12.50
N SER A 133 -4.79 14.04 -11.60
CA SER A 133 -5.78 15.11 -11.80
C SER A 133 -5.41 16.02 -12.99
N SER A 134 -4.14 16.35 -13.16
CA SER A 134 -3.66 17.12 -14.33
C SER A 134 -3.88 16.37 -15.65
N ALA A 135 -3.66 15.05 -15.66
CA ALA A 135 -3.94 14.22 -16.84
C ALA A 135 -5.45 14.16 -17.18
N LEU A 136 -6.31 14.03 -16.16
CA LEU A 136 -7.78 14.08 -16.31
C LEU A 136 -8.28 15.45 -16.76
N SER A 137 -7.71 16.53 -16.22
CA SER A 137 -8.04 17.90 -16.58
C SER A 137 -7.66 18.22 -18.03
N MET A 138 -6.50 17.77 -18.51
CA MET A 138 -6.11 17.89 -19.92
C MET A 138 -7.07 17.14 -20.85
N LEU A 139 -7.44 15.89 -20.52
CA LEU A 139 -8.41 15.11 -21.30
C LEU A 139 -9.77 15.81 -21.44
N ASN A 140 -10.29 16.41 -20.37
CA ASN A 140 -11.54 17.16 -20.42
C ASN A 140 -11.41 18.45 -21.24
N ALA A 141 -10.28 19.15 -21.15
CA ALA A 141 -10.03 20.37 -21.93
C ALA A 141 -9.94 20.10 -23.44
N PHE A 142 -9.28 19.02 -23.85
CA PHE A 142 -9.22 18.60 -25.26
C PHE A 142 -10.54 18.03 -25.78
N GLY A 143 -11.35 17.39 -24.92
CA GLY A 143 -12.69 16.91 -25.28
C GLY A 143 -13.73 18.01 -25.46
N LEU A 144 -13.58 19.14 -24.75
CA LEU A 144 -14.46 20.31 -24.89
C LEU A 144 -14.08 21.24 -26.06
N ALA A 145 -12.82 21.20 -26.53
CA ALA A 145 -12.36 22.00 -27.67
C ALA A 145 -12.69 21.37 -29.04
N GLY A 146 -13.31 20.19 -29.07
CA GLY A 146 -13.69 19.45 -30.29
C GLY A 146 -15.18 19.46 -30.64
N LEU A 147 -15.99 20.28 -29.96
CA LEU A 147 -17.39 20.59 -30.29
C LEU A 147 -17.48 22.00 -30.87
#